data_AF-A0A2K1R7W6-F1
#
_entry.id   AF-A0A2K1R7W6-F1
#
_cell.length_a   1.000
_cell.length_b   1.000
_cell.length_c   1.000
_cell.angle_alpha   90.00
_cell.angle_beta   90.00
_cell.angle_gamma   90.00
#
_symmetry.space_group_name_H-M   'P 1'
#
loop_
_entity.id
_entity.type
_entity.pdbx_description
1 polymer ?
#
loop_
_entity_poly.entity_id
_entity_poly.type
_entity_poly.pdbx_seq_one_letter_code
_entity_poly.pdbx_strand_id
1 'polypeptide(L)'
;MNKKQIEVEKDAAVMQRKKKMFMCIIHCLHSQHCYIHFISTEAYDSSRWCLDELVMIMERKSNTDCIILPVFYDMDPSEVRNQTGSFAAAFMDHEKHFKKEMEQVNGWRIAL
;
A
#
# COMPACT_ATOMS: atom_id res chain seq x y z
N MET A 1 1.59 -6.40 -30.18
CA MET A 1 1.02 -5.83 -28.94
C MET A 1 1.29 -4.33 -28.96
N ASN A 2 0.24 -3.50 -28.99
CA ASN A 2 0.34 -2.09 -29.42
C ASN A 2 0.62 -1.15 -28.23
N LYS A 3 1.62 -0.26 -28.33
CA LYS A 3 2.07 0.63 -27.23
C LYS A 3 0.93 1.45 -26.60
N LYS A 4 -0.03 1.89 -27.41
CA LYS A 4 -1.22 2.64 -26.94
C LYS A 4 -2.14 1.83 -26.02
N GLN A 5 -2.21 0.51 -26.21
CA GLN A 5 -3.05 -0.38 -25.41
C GLN A 5 -2.47 -0.58 -24.01
N ILE A 6 -1.14 -0.66 -23.91
CA ILE A 6 -0.40 -0.75 -22.63
C ILE A 6 -0.54 0.55 -21.82
N GLU A 7 -0.58 1.71 -22.48
CA GLU A 7 -0.72 3.01 -21.84
C GLU A 7 -2.15 3.22 -21.29
N VAL A 8 -3.18 2.86 -22.06
CA VAL A 8 -4.59 2.91 -21.63
C VAL A 8 -4.88 1.95 -20.47
N GLU A 9 -4.27 0.77 -20.47
CA GLU A 9 -4.43 -0.22 -19.40
C GLU A 9 -3.72 0.21 -18.10
N LYS A 10 -2.57 0.89 -18.22
CA LYS A 10 -1.91 1.57 -17.10
C LYS A 10 -2.78 2.69 -16.53
N ASP A 11 -3.38 3.53 -17.37
CA ASP A 11 -4.26 4.62 -16.93
C ASP A 11 -5.55 4.12 -16.27
N ALA A 12 -6.14 3.04 -16.79
CA ALA A 12 -7.29 2.38 -16.19
C ALA A 12 -6.95 1.77 -14.82
N ALA A 13 -5.79 1.10 -14.70
CA ALA A 13 -5.28 0.60 -13.43
C ALA A 13 -5.01 1.73 -12.43
N VAL A 14 -4.43 2.85 -12.87
CA VAL A 14 -4.24 4.06 -12.05
C VAL A 14 -5.58 4.64 -11.57
N MET A 15 -6.61 4.68 -12.42
CA MET A 15 -7.95 5.12 -12.02
C MET A 15 -8.66 4.15 -11.07
N GLN A 16 -8.54 2.84 -11.26
CA GLN A 16 -9.08 1.83 -10.34
C GLN A 16 -8.35 1.85 -8.99
N ARG A 17 -7.03 2.15 -8.99
CA ARG A 17 -6.20 2.31 -7.79
C ARG A 17 -6.55 3.59 -7.02
N LYS A 18 -6.79 4.72 -7.69
CA LYS A 18 -7.32 5.96 -7.07
C LYS A 18 -8.68 5.75 -6.38
N LYS A 19 -9.49 4.80 -6.84
CA LYS A 19 -10.78 4.46 -6.20
C LYS A 19 -10.62 3.73 -4.85
N LYS A 20 -9.55 2.96 -4.63
CA LYS A 20 -9.29 2.27 -3.35
C LYS A 20 -8.98 3.26 -2.21
N MET A 21 -8.14 4.27 -2.50
CA MET A 21 -7.82 5.37 -1.59
C MET A 21 -9.08 6.15 -1.16
N PHE A 22 -9.92 6.51 -2.13
CA PHE A 22 -11.16 7.24 -1.84
C PHE A 22 -12.12 6.39 -0.99
N MET A 23 -12.22 5.08 -1.24
CA MET A 23 -13.11 4.22 -0.48
C MET A 23 -12.66 4.00 0.97
N CYS A 24 -11.37 3.81 1.26
CA CYS A 24 -10.91 3.63 2.65
C CYS A 24 -11.06 4.93 3.46
N ILE A 25 -10.67 6.07 2.89
CA ILE A 25 -10.77 7.37 3.54
C ILE A 25 -12.24 7.72 3.84
N ILE A 26 -13.16 7.48 2.89
CA ILE A 26 -14.59 7.69 3.09
C ILE A 26 -15.17 6.70 4.10
N HIS A 27 -14.78 5.42 4.05
CA HIS A 27 -15.21 4.45 5.08
C HIS A 27 -14.73 4.91 6.47
N CYS A 28 -13.49 5.36 6.64
CA CYS A 28 -13.03 5.88 7.94
C CYS A 28 -13.81 7.12 8.44
N LEU A 29 -14.45 7.90 7.56
CA LEU A 29 -15.29 9.04 7.97
C LEU A 29 -16.70 8.64 8.38
N HIS A 30 -17.22 7.55 7.83
CA HIS A 30 -18.63 7.19 7.96
C HIS A 30 -18.86 5.84 8.66
N SER A 31 -17.81 5.05 8.89
CA SER A 31 -17.83 3.70 9.49
C SER A 31 -16.75 3.57 10.55
N GLN A 32 -17.02 2.72 11.54
CA GLN A 32 -16.04 2.33 12.57
C GLN A 32 -14.96 1.38 12.03
N HIS A 33 -15.12 0.82 10.82
CA HIS A 33 -14.22 -0.18 10.26
C HIS A 33 -13.72 0.19 8.87
N CYS A 34 -12.42 -0.01 8.64
CA CYS A 34 -11.74 0.13 7.35
C CYS A 34 -10.99 -1.16 7.02
N TYR A 35 -11.15 -1.68 5.80
CA TYR A 35 -10.53 -2.93 5.37
C TYR A 35 -9.40 -2.66 4.39
N ILE A 36 -8.16 -3.01 4.78
CA ILE A 36 -6.99 -2.88 3.90
C ILE A 36 -6.68 -4.25 3.31
N HIS A 37 -6.69 -4.35 1.99
CA HIS A 37 -6.43 -5.61 1.30
C HIS A 37 -4.96 -5.69 0.88
N PHE A 38 -4.22 -6.56 1.56
CA PHE A 38 -2.87 -6.97 1.21
C PHE A 38 -2.99 -8.15 0.24
N ILE A 39 -2.67 -7.93 -1.03
CA ILE A 39 -2.76 -8.96 -2.06
C ILE A 39 -1.35 -9.35 -2.46
N SER A 40 -1.03 -10.66 -2.41
CA SER A 40 0.22 -11.24 -2.91
C SER A 40 0.33 -11.07 -4.41
N THR A 41 0.64 -9.86 -4.83
CA THR A 41 1.07 -9.57 -6.18
C THR A 41 2.35 -8.79 -6.01
N GLU A 42 3.34 -9.04 -6.86
CA GLU A 42 4.60 -8.27 -6.90
C GLU A 42 4.39 -6.75 -7.00
N ALA A 43 3.16 -6.28 -7.19
CA ALA A 43 2.77 -4.89 -7.28
C ALA A 43 2.50 -4.19 -5.94
N TYR A 44 2.28 -4.88 -4.80
CA TYR A 44 1.94 -4.15 -3.56
C TYR A 44 3.19 -3.69 -2.80
N ASP A 45 4.12 -4.61 -2.52
CA ASP A 45 5.38 -4.36 -1.82
C ASP A 45 6.35 -3.49 -2.65
N SER A 46 6.33 -3.61 -3.99
CA SER A 46 7.13 -2.76 -4.89
C SER A 46 6.50 -1.40 -5.21
N SER A 47 5.23 -1.15 -4.90
CA SER A 47 4.58 0.10 -5.29
C SER A 47 4.73 1.17 -4.21
N ARG A 48 5.59 2.17 -4.49
CA ARG A 48 5.68 3.42 -3.71
C ARG A 48 4.29 3.99 -3.39
N TRP A 49 3.39 4.00 -4.37
CA TRP A 49 2.04 4.52 -4.19
C TRP A 49 1.23 3.72 -3.15
N CYS A 50 1.27 2.38 -3.21
CA CYS A 50 0.57 1.55 -2.23
C CYS A 50 1.11 1.74 -0.81
N LEU A 51 2.42 1.93 -0.66
CA LEU A 51 3.06 2.16 0.64
C LEU A 51 2.77 3.58 1.17
N ASP A 52 2.78 4.60 0.30
CA ASP A 52 2.36 5.97 0.65
C ASP A 52 0.89 5.99 1.10
N GLU A 53 0.02 5.27 0.39
CA GLU A 53 -1.40 5.15 0.74
C GLU A 53 -1.59 4.49 2.12
N LEU A 54 -0.79 3.46 2.42
CA LEU A 54 -0.82 2.80 3.73
C LEU A 54 -0.44 3.76 4.87
N VAL A 55 0.61 4.56 4.68
CA VAL A 55 1.02 5.59 5.65
C VAL A 55 -0.12 6.57 5.90
N MET A 56 -0.76 7.09 4.84
CA MET A 56 -1.89 8.02 4.98
C MET A 56 -3.08 7.41 5.75
N ILE A 57 -3.38 6.12 5.52
CA ILE A 57 -4.45 5.43 6.25
C ILE A 57 -4.09 5.28 7.74
N MET A 58 -2.83 4.93 8.05
CA MET A 58 -2.37 4.80 9.43
C MET A 58 -2.34 6.15 10.17
N GLU A 59 -1.93 7.24 9.50
CA GLU A 59 -2.01 8.60 10.02
C GLU A 59 -3.46 9.04 10.27
N ARG A 60 -4.40 8.67 9.41
CA ARG A 60 -5.81 8.95 9.66
C ARG A 60 -6.35 8.14 10.83
N LYS A 61 -5.95 6.88 10.96
CA LYS A 61 -6.33 6.03 12.09
C LYS A 61 -5.75 6.51 13.41
N SER A 62 -4.59 7.18 13.44
CA SER A 62 -4.10 7.78 14.69
C SER A 62 -4.96 8.96 15.17
N ASN A 63 -5.76 9.55 14.28
CA ASN A 63 -6.63 10.68 14.55
C ASN A 63 -8.13 10.31 14.65
N THR A 64 -8.49 9.02 14.56
CA THR A 64 -9.89 8.56 14.55
C THR A 64 -10.02 7.24 15.32
N ASP A 65 -11.21 6.93 15.86
CA ASP A 65 -11.49 5.65 16.49
C ASP A 65 -11.73 4.50 15.48
N CYS A 66 -11.24 4.67 14.24
CA CYS A 66 -11.46 3.70 13.18
C CYS A 66 -10.60 2.45 13.39
N ILE A 67 -11.24 1.28 13.32
CA ILE A 67 -10.60 -0.02 13.38
C ILE A 67 -10.16 -0.40 11.96
N ILE A 68 -8.85 -0.55 11.77
CA ILE A 68 -8.28 -1.09 10.53
C ILE A 68 -8.22 -2.61 10.63
N LEU A 69 -8.81 -3.29 9.64
CA LEU A 69 -8.79 -4.74 9.49
C LEU A 69 -7.98 -5.11 8.25
N PRO A 70 -6.75 -5.63 8.41
CA PRO A 70 -5.97 -6.11 7.29
C PRO A 70 -6.54 -7.45 6.78
N VAL A 71 -6.69 -7.57 5.46
CA VAL A 71 -7.11 -8.78 4.76
C VAL A 71 -5.93 -9.25 3.92
N PHE A 72 -5.32 -10.36 4.32
CA PHE A 72 -4.18 -10.96 3.63
C PHE A 72 -4.65 -12.03 2.66
N TYR A 73 -4.33 -11.88 1.38
CA TYR A 73 -4.64 -12.86 0.35
C TYR A 73 -3.35 -13.52 -0.14
N ASP A 74 -3.24 -14.84 0.07
CA ASP A 74 -2.10 -15.67 -0.36
C ASP A 74 -0.74 -15.19 0.16
N MET A 75 -0.73 -14.64 1.38
CA MET A 75 0.48 -14.20 2.09
C MET A 75 0.40 -14.60 3.56
N ASP A 76 1.56 -14.86 4.15
CA ASP A 76 1.69 -14.98 5.60
C ASP A 76 1.69 -13.58 6.23
N PRO A 77 0.76 -13.25 7.14
CA PRO A 77 0.75 -11.97 7.84
C PRO A 77 2.07 -11.63 8.55
N SER A 78 2.84 -12.65 8.96
CA SER A 78 4.15 -12.48 9.58
C SER A 78 5.19 -11.94 8.60
N GLU A 79 5.09 -12.23 7.29
CA GLU A 79 5.99 -11.66 6.28
C GLU A 79 5.75 -10.17 6.09
N VAL A 80 4.50 -9.73 6.16
CA VAL A 80 4.13 -8.31 6.11
C VAL A 80 4.63 -7.60 7.36
N ARG A 81 4.29 -8.11 8.55
CA ARG A 81 4.62 -7.50 9.84
C ARG A 81 6.12 -7.44 10.10
N ASN A 82 6.85 -8.50 9.74
CA ASN A 82 8.29 -8.59 9.97
C ASN A 82 9.11 -8.15 8.75
N GLN A 83 8.44 -7.76 7.66
CA GLN A 83 9.06 -7.28 6.43
C GLN A 83 10.07 -8.31 5.85
N THR A 84 9.69 -9.59 5.86
CA THR A 84 10.49 -10.72 5.35
C THR A 84 9.97 -11.18 3.98
N GLY A 85 10.56 -12.23 3.39
CA GLY A 85 10.12 -12.75 2.09
C GLY A 85 10.25 -11.70 0.97
N SER A 86 9.19 -11.49 0.19
CA SER A 86 9.18 -10.51 -0.91
C SER A 86 9.33 -9.07 -0.43
N PHE A 87 8.79 -8.73 0.75
CA PHE A 87 8.92 -7.40 1.35
C PHE A 87 10.37 -7.03 1.65
N ALA A 88 11.19 -8.00 2.07
CA ALA A 88 12.61 -7.75 2.29
C ALA A 88 13.32 -7.33 0.99
N ALA A 89 13.03 -8.01 -0.11
CA ALA A 89 13.58 -7.68 -1.43
C ALA A 89 13.09 -6.31 -1.92
N ALA A 90 11.79 -6.04 -1.78
CA ALA A 90 11.18 -4.77 -2.17
C ALA A 90 11.77 -3.59 -1.37
N PHE A 91 11.92 -3.72 -0.05
CA PHE A 91 12.51 -2.66 0.77
C PHE A 91 13.98 -2.41 0.45
N MET A 92 14.77 -3.46 0.16
CA MET A 92 16.14 -3.27 -0.31
C MET A 92 16.20 -2.48 -1.63
N ASP A 93 15.23 -2.68 -2.52
CA ASP A 93 15.16 -1.95 -3.78
C ASP A 93 14.72 -0.49 -3.56
N HIS A 94 13.71 -0.27 -2.73
CA HIS A 94 13.27 1.07 -2.33
C HIS A 94 14.38 1.86 -1.64
N GLU A 95 15.12 1.27 -0.72
CA GLU A 95 16.26 1.93 -0.05
C GLU A 95 17.35 2.34 -1.05
N LYS A 96 17.55 1.57 -2.13
CA LYS A 96 18.49 1.93 -3.20
C LYS A 96 17.99 3.08 -4.06
N HIS A 97 16.71 3.08 -4.41
CA HIS A 97 16.11 4.09 -5.28
C HIS A 97 15.79 5.40 -4.55
N PHE A 98 15.44 5.33 -3.27
CA PHE A 98 14.99 6.44 -2.43
C PHE A 98 16.02 6.82 -1.35
N LYS A 99 17.32 6.66 -1.61
CA LYS A 99 18.41 7.00 -0.68
C LYS A 99 18.34 8.43 -0.11
N LYS A 100 17.75 9.37 -0.85
CA LYS A 100 17.57 10.77 -0.42
C LYS A 100 16.27 11.02 0.35
N GLU A 101 15.37 10.05 0.35
CA GLU A 101 14.02 10.09 0.93
C GLU A 101 13.88 8.98 2.00
N MET A 102 14.96 8.66 2.74
CA MET A 102 14.95 7.55 3.71
C MET A 102 13.91 7.69 4.82
N GLU A 103 13.52 8.92 5.15
CA GLU A 103 12.41 9.17 6.08
C GLU A 103 11.09 8.58 5.55
N GLN A 104 10.85 8.65 4.24
CA GLN A 104 9.68 8.07 3.61
C GLN A 104 9.71 6.53 3.66
N VAL A 105 10.88 5.93 3.36
CA VAL A 105 11.06 4.48 3.45
C VAL A 105 10.84 3.98 4.87
N ASN A 106 11.33 4.72 5.87
CA ASN A 106 11.08 4.43 7.28
C ASN A 106 9.59 4.56 7.64
N GLY A 107 8.90 5.56 7.09
CA GLY A 107 7.44 5.70 7.24
C GLY A 107 6.69 4.46 6.77
N TRP A 108 7.06 3.92 5.60
CA TRP A 108 6.48 2.67 5.09
C TRP A 108 6.74 1.48 6.02
N ARG A 109 7.96 1.36 6.56
CA ARG A 109 8.32 0.28 7.51
C ARG A 109 7.54 0.36 8.82
N ILE A 110 7.17 1.56 9.27
CA ILE A 110 6.39 1.76 10.50
C ILE A 110 4.90 1.44 10.25
N ALA A 111 4.42 1.69 9.03
CA ALA A 111 3.03 1.50 8.68
C ALA A 111 2.63 0.02 8.45
N LEU A 112 3.60 -0.86 8.23
CA LEU A 112 3.45 -2.32 8.08
C LEU A 112 3.69 -3.05 9.40
#